data_AF-A0A936A5W4-F1
#
_entry.id   AF-A0A936A5W4-F1
#
_cell.length_a   1.000
_cell.length_b   1.000
_cell.length_c   1.000
_cell.angle_alpha   90.00
_cell.angle_beta   90.00
_cell.angle_gamma   90.00
#
_symmetry.space_group_name_H-M   'P 1'
#
loop_
_entity.id
_entity.type
_entity.pdbx_description
1 polymer ?
#
loop_
_entity_poly.entity_id
_entity_poly.type
_entity_poly.pdbx_seq_one_letter_code
_entity_poly.pdbx_strand_id
1 'polypeptide(L)'
;MESHRLDSFALRQQRLRRQLTAVRRQFDEILQRNAISLRRTNVGSEPNNLRNRLDQARQELSESTDDFSEFTRGAHQLNSRLLNAATGTRLRPFADLANGYPRLVRDLARQLGKQARLQIEGERLDVDRDVLLSVDPALMHLLRNSSTTASKRRRYVQQAASRRKD
;
A
#
# COMPACT_ATOMS: atom_id res chain seq x y z
N MET A 1 8.93 -6.04 -0.17
CA MET A 1 10.27 -6.46 0.31
C MET A 1 11.04 -5.31 0.99
N GLU A 2 10.98 -4.08 0.49
CA GLU A 2 11.69 -2.91 1.09
C GLU A 2 11.15 -2.44 2.46
N SER A 3 9.82 -2.41 2.67
CA SER A 3 9.24 -2.03 3.98
C SER A 3 9.81 -2.89 5.13
N HIS A 4 9.90 -4.20 4.90
CA HIS A 4 10.40 -5.15 5.89
C HIS A 4 11.90 -4.96 6.24
N ARG A 5 12.69 -4.40 5.31
CA ARG A 5 14.11 -4.09 5.53
C ARG A 5 14.29 -2.84 6.38
N LEU A 6 13.39 -1.88 6.26
CA LEU A 6 13.41 -0.66 7.06
C LEU A 6 12.94 -0.93 8.50
N ASP A 7 11.89 -1.73 8.64
CA ASP A 7 11.42 -2.17 9.96
C ASP A 7 12.49 -2.97 10.72
N SER A 8 13.17 -3.89 10.01
CA SER A 8 14.27 -4.66 10.61
C SER A 8 15.50 -3.82 10.94
N PHE A 9 15.80 -2.78 10.16
CA PHE A 9 16.87 -1.83 10.46
C PHE A 9 16.55 -0.97 11.69
N ALA A 10 15.33 -0.42 11.77
CA ALA A 10 14.87 0.35 12.92
C ALA A 10 14.90 -0.47 14.21
N LEU A 11 14.47 -1.74 14.15
CA LEU A 11 14.53 -2.66 15.28
C LEU A 11 15.98 -2.95 15.72
N ARG A 12 16.91 -3.08 14.77
CA ARG A 12 18.34 -3.30 15.06
C ARG A 12 18.95 -2.09 15.75
N GLN A 13 18.62 -0.88 15.31
CA GLN A 13 19.07 0.38 15.92
C GLN A 13 18.49 0.58 17.32
N GLN A 14 17.19 0.30 17.50
CA GLN A 14 16.55 0.38 18.81
C GLN A 14 17.17 -0.59 19.82
N ARG A 15 17.52 -1.80 19.37
CA ARG A 15 18.24 -2.79 20.19
C ARG A 15 19.61 -2.27 20.61
N LEU A 16 20.36 -1.66 19.69
CA LEU A 16 21.68 -1.11 19.96
C LEU A 16 21.62 0.04 20.98
N ARG A 17 20.65 0.96 20.85
CA ARG A 17 20.40 2.04 21.84
C ARG A 17 20.08 1.49 23.23
N ARG A 18 19.27 0.42 23.32
CA ARG A 18 18.98 -0.26 24.59
C ARG A 18 20.22 -0.90 25.20
N GLN A 19 21.05 -1.55 24.39
CA GLN A 19 22.30 -2.16 24.85
C GLN A 19 23.27 -1.10 25.40
N LEU A 20 23.48 0.01 24.69
CA LEU A 20 24.33 1.11 25.16
C LEU A 20 23.82 1.72 26.47
N THR A 21 22.50 1.87 26.62
CA THR A 21 21.89 2.36 27.86
C THR A 21 22.11 1.40 29.03
N ALA A 22 22.01 0.08 28.78
CA ALA A 22 22.27 -0.95 29.79
C ALA A 22 23.74 -0.97 30.22
N VAL A 23 24.67 -0.90 29.26
CA VAL A 23 26.11 -0.83 29.54
C VAL A 23 26.45 0.41 30.36
N ARG A 24 25.88 1.58 30.04
CA ARG A 24 26.08 2.81 30.83
C ARG A 24 25.62 2.62 32.27
N ARG A 25 24.44 2.04 32.48
CA ARG A 25 23.88 1.81 33.82
C ARG A 25 24.75 0.85 34.64
N GLN A 26 25.24 -0.23 34.02
CA GLN A 26 26.18 -1.14 34.67
C GLN A 26 27.49 -0.45 35.03
N PHE A 27 28.00 0.43 34.17
CA PHE A 27 29.19 1.21 34.45
C PHE A 27 28.97 2.16 35.63
N ASP A 28 27.84 2.87 35.66
CA ASP A 28 27.45 3.74 36.77
C ASP A 28 27.35 2.98 38.10
N GLU A 29 26.76 1.78 38.09
CA GLU A 29 26.67 0.92 39.27
C GLU A 29 28.06 0.43 39.75
N ILE A 30 28.95 0.08 38.82
CA ILE A 30 30.33 -0.32 39.14
C ILE A 30 31.11 0.86 39.75
N LEU A 31 30.97 2.06 39.19
CA LEU A 31 31.62 3.25 39.74
C LEU A 31 31.07 3.62 41.11
N GLN A 32 29.75 3.53 41.32
CA GLN A 32 29.15 3.77 42.62
C GLN A 32 29.58 2.74 43.67
N ARG A 33 29.62 1.44 43.31
CA ARG A 33 30.10 0.37 44.20
C ARG A 33 31.57 0.54 44.56
N ASN A 34 32.40 0.97 43.62
CA ASN A 34 33.83 1.15 43.82
C ASN A 34 34.21 2.55 44.35
N ALA A 35 33.28 3.51 44.42
CA ALA A 35 33.53 4.85 44.96
C ALA A 35 34.04 4.83 46.42
N ILE A 36 33.70 3.78 47.18
CA ILE A 36 34.18 3.56 48.55
C ILE A 36 35.66 3.11 48.56
N SER A 37 36.09 2.34 47.55
CA SER A 37 37.46 1.80 47.42
C SER A 37 38.41 2.74 46.68
N LEU A 38 37.90 3.52 45.72
CA LEU A 38 38.66 4.43 44.85
C LEU A 38 39.06 5.75 45.54
N ARG A 39 38.56 6.04 46.75
CA ARG A 39 38.99 7.22 47.53
C ARG A 39 40.46 7.14 47.99
N ARG A 40 41.11 5.97 47.85
CA ARG A 40 42.53 5.73 48.20
C ARG A 40 43.50 5.83 47.03
N THR A 41 43.04 5.84 45.79
CA THR A 41 43.91 5.94 44.61
C THR A 41 43.44 7.09 43.72
N ASN A 42 44.38 7.86 43.17
CA ASN A 42 44.17 9.14 42.50
C ASN A 42 43.44 9.05 41.13
N VAL A 43 42.58 8.05 40.92
CA VAL A 43 41.86 7.72 39.67
C VAL A 43 40.56 8.53 39.59
N GLY A 44 40.66 9.86 39.69
CA GLY A 44 39.49 10.74 39.75
C GLY A 44 38.87 11.09 38.38
N SER A 45 39.63 10.97 37.29
CA SER A 45 39.28 11.58 35.98
C SER A 45 38.97 10.58 34.86
N GLU A 46 39.61 9.41 34.82
CA GLU A 46 39.41 8.40 33.76
C GLU A 46 37.96 7.90 33.64
N PRO A 47 37.27 7.55 34.74
CA PRO A 47 35.90 7.06 34.65
C PRO A 47 34.90 8.11 34.15
N ASN A 48 35.09 9.37 34.54
CA ASN A 48 34.26 10.48 34.08
C ASN A 48 34.49 10.78 32.59
N ASN A 49 35.72 10.68 32.11
CA ASN A 49 36.01 10.83 30.68
C ASN A 49 35.36 9.72 29.84
N LEU A 50 35.39 8.47 30.30
CA LEU A 50 34.73 7.36 29.61
C LEU A 50 33.19 7.53 29.62
N ARG A 51 32.63 8.00 30.74
CA ARG A 51 31.20 8.34 30.85
C ARG A 51 30.79 9.43 29.87
N ASN A 52 31.54 10.53 29.82
CA ASN A 52 31.28 11.65 28.91
C ASN A 52 31.35 11.19 27.44
N ARG A 53 32.35 10.35 27.10
CA ARG A 53 32.46 9.78 25.74
C ARG A 53 31.30 8.85 25.39
N LEU A 54 30.81 8.06 26.34
CA LEU A 54 29.62 7.21 26.13
C LEU A 54 28.34 8.02 25.94
N ASP A 55 28.16 9.09 26.71
CA ASP A 55 27.01 9.99 26.55
C ASP A 55 27.08 10.75 25.22
N GLN A 56 28.26 11.21 24.80
CA GLN A 56 28.48 11.83 23.50
C GLN A 56 28.18 10.87 22.35
N ALA A 57 28.77 9.66 22.35
CA ALA A 57 28.52 8.66 21.30
C ALA A 57 27.04 8.26 21.22
N ARG A 58 26.33 8.26 22.35
CA ARG A 58 24.88 8.00 22.39
C ARG A 58 24.08 9.15 21.78
N GLN A 59 24.48 10.39 22.05
CA GLN A 59 23.83 11.58 21.51
C GLN A 59 24.01 11.65 19.99
N GLU A 60 25.25 11.47 19.50
CA GLU A 60 25.56 11.42 18.06
C GLU A 60 24.79 10.31 17.35
N LEU A 61 24.68 9.12 17.96
CA LEU A 61 23.86 8.04 17.41
C LEU A 61 22.37 8.38 17.40
N SER A 62 21.87 9.13 18.38
CA SER A 62 20.48 9.60 18.38
C SER A 62 20.22 10.53 17.21
N GLU A 63 21.04 11.57 17.08
CA GLU A 63 20.90 12.60 16.05
C GLU A 63 21.00 11.97 14.65
N SER A 64 22.00 11.12 14.41
CA SER A 64 22.14 10.40 13.13
C SER A 64 20.95 9.47 12.83
N THR A 65 20.33 8.89 13.85
CA THR A 65 19.12 8.06 13.66
C THR A 65 17.92 8.92 13.27
N ASP A 66 17.76 10.07 13.93
CA ASP A 66 16.65 10.99 13.68
C ASP A 66 16.76 11.58 12.26
N ASP A 67 17.96 12.03 11.85
CA ASP A 67 18.26 12.51 10.50
C ASP A 67 17.98 11.44 9.43
N PHE A 68 18.43 10.20 9.65
CA PHE A 68 18.18 9.11 8.72
C PHE A 68 16.68 8.77 8.60
N SER A 69 15.93 8.87 9.71
CA SER A 69 14.48 8.67 9.72
C SER A 69 13.75 9.74 8.91
N GLU A 70 14.23 10.99 8.95
CA GLU A 70 13.67 12.10 8.20
C GLU A 70 13.97 11.97 6.71
N PHE A 71 15.22 11.67 6.36
CA PHE A 71 15.63 11.40 4.99
C PHE A 71 14.83 10.24 4.37
N THR A 72 14.65 9.15 5.11
CA THR A 72 13.87 7.98 4.66
C THR A 72 12.41 8.35 4.42
N ARG A 73 11.79 9.14 5.31
CA ARG A 73 10.41 9.64 5.13
C ARG A 73 10.29 10.50 3.86
N GLY A 74 11.24 11.41 3.63
CA GLY A 74 11.28 12.22 2.41
C GLY A 74 11.43 11.38 1.14
N ALA A 75 12.34 10.39 1.17
CA ALA A 75 12.56 9.47 0.05
C ALA A 75 11.29 8.66 -0.28
N HIS A 76 10.57 8.16 0.72
CA HIS A 76 9.30 7.47 0.51
C HIS A 76 8.24 8.37 -0.12
N GLN A 77 8.08 9.60 0.37
CA GLN A 77 7.12 10.54 -0.21
C GLN A 77 7.44 10.85 -1.68
N LEU A 78 8.72 11.06 -2.00
CA LEU A 78 9.17 11.26 -3.38
C LEU A 78 8.88 10.03 -4.24
N ASN A 79 9.21 8.83 -3.75
CA ASN A 79 8.96 7.59 -4.48
C ASN A 79 7.47 7.37 -4.74
N SER A 80 6.60 7.63 -3.76
CA SER A 80 5.14 7.58 -3.95
C SER A 80 4.65 8.57 -5.00
N ARG A 81 5.19 9.80 -5.03
CA ARG A 81 4.86 10.79 -6.06
C ARG A 81 5.30 10.35 -7.44
N LEU A 82 6.52 9.81 -7.57
CA LEU A 82 7.05 9.29 -8.84
C LEU A 82 6.23 8.09 -9.33
N LEU A 83 5.87 7.17 -8.43
CA LEU A 83 5.02 6.03 -8.75
C LEU A 83 3.66 6.50 -9.26
N ASN A 84 3.01 7.44 -8.56
CA ASN A 84 1.72 7.99 -8.98
C ASN A 84 1.82 8.70 -10.34
N ALA A 85 2.88 9.50 -10.56
CA ALA A 85 3.11 10.16 -11.84
C ALA A 85 3.36 9.14 -12.96
N ALA A 86 4.09 8.05 -12.69
CA ALA A 86 4.34 6.98 -13.64
C ALA A 86 3.09 6.13 -13.93
N THR A 87 2.19 5.95 -12.96
CA THR A 87 0.86 5.36 -13.20
C THR A 87 0.02 6.29 -14.09
N GLY A 88 0.10 7.60 -13.87
CA GLY A 88 -0.58 8.61 -14.69
C GLY A 88 -0.19 8.58 -16.18
N THR A 89 1.04 8.18 -16.52
CA THR A 89 1.46 8.05 -17.93
C THR A 89 0.85 6.84 -18.65
N ARG A 90 0.16 5.95 -17.93
CA ARG A 90 -0.50 4.75 -18.48
C ARG A 90 -2.01 4.89 -18.60
N LEU A 91 -2.55 6.06 -18.31
CA LEU A 91 -3.97 6.32 -18.46
C LEU A 91 -4.40 6.17 -19.93
N ARG A 92 -5.55 5.55 -20.14
CA ARG A 92 -6.19 5.42 -21.45
C ARG A 92 -7.68 5.77 -21.34
N PRO A 93 -8.28 6.31 -22.40
CA PRO A 93 -9.71 6.58 -22.39
C PRO A 93 -10.50 5.27 -22.27
N PHE A 94 -11.57 5.27 -21.49
CA PHE A 94 -12.49 4.13 -21.35
C PHE A 94 -13.04 3.65 -22.71
N ALA A 95 -13.12 4.54 -23.70
CA ALA A 95 -13.45 4.23 -25.09
C ALA A 95 -12.64 3.04 -25.67
N ASP A 96 -11.35 2.92 -25.33
CA ASP A 96 -10.48 1.83 -25.80
C ASP A 96 -11.06 0.45 -25.48
N LEU A 97 -11.70 0.34 -24.30
CA LEU A 97 -12.39 -0.86 -23.83
C LEU A 97 -13.80 -0.97 -24.41
N ALA A 98 -14.54 0.14 -24.40
CA ALA A 98 -15.96 0.19 -24.72
C ALA A 98 -16.29 -0.03 -26.22
N ASN A 99 -15.33 0.19 -27.13
CA ASN A 99 -15.52 0.13 -28.58
C ASN A 99 -16.18 -1.17 -29.07
N GLY A 100 -15.92 -2.31 -28.42
CA GLY A 100 -16.48 -3.62 -28.80
C GLY A 100 -17.89 -3.89 -28.27
N TYR A 101 -18.31 -3.22 -27.19
CA TYR A 101 -19.54 -3.53 -26.46
C TYR A 101 -20.82 -3.32 -27.26
N PRO A 102 -20.97 -2.26 -28.09
CA PRO A 102 -22.17 -2.09 -28.91
C PRO A 102 -22.40 -3.24 -29.89
N ARG A 103 -21.32 -3.78 -30.48
CA ARG A 103 -21.40 -4.94 -31.38
C ARG A 103 -21.79 -6.20 -30.60
N LEU A 104 -21.13 -6.45 -29.47
CA LEU A 104 -21.43 -7.59 -28.60
C LEU A 104 -22.90 -7.58 -28.15
N VAL A 105 -23.44 -6.44 -27.71
CA VAL A 105 -24.85 -6.33 -27.30
C VAL A 105 -25.81 -6.55 -28.46
N ARG A 106 -25.50 -6.02 -29.67
CA ARG A 106 -26.33 -6.28 -30.87
C ARG A 106 -26.35 -7.76 -31.25
N ASP A 107 -25.20 -8.42 -31.22
CA ASP A 107 -25.10 -9.83 -31.57
C ASP A 107 -25.83 -10.72 -30.54
N LEU A 108 -25.67 -10.43 -29.24
CA LEU A 108 -26.45 -11.09 -28.18
C LEU A 108 -27.96 -10.84 -28.32
N ALA A 109 -28.37 -9.62 -28.65
CA ALA A 109 -29.78 -9.28 -28.84
C ALA A 109 -30.38 -10.05 -30.02
N ARG A 110 -29.66 -10.16 -31.15
CA ARG A 110 -30.06 -10.96 -32.32
C ARG A 110 -30.19 -12.44 -31.97
N GLN A 111 -29.19 -13.03 -31.31
CA GLN A 111 -29.21 -14.43 -30.88
C GLN A 111 -30.39 -14.73 -29.94
N LEU A 112 -30.76 -13.77 -29.10
CA LEU A 112 -31.87 -13.91 -28.16
C LEU A 112 -33.24 -13.51 -28.73
N GLY A 113 -33.30 -13.06 -30.00
CA GLY A 113 -34.54 -12.61 -30.65
C GLY A 113 -35.13 -11.34 -30.03
N LYS A 114 -34.28 -10.37 -29.67
CA LYS A 114 -34.66 -9.15 -28.96
C LYS A 114 -34.16 -7.88 -29.59
N GLN A 115 -34.82 -6.79 -29.20
CA GLN A 115 -34.31 -5.44 -29.36
C GLN A 115 -33.62 -5.00 -28.07
N ALA A 116 -32.38 -4.55 -28.18
CA ALA A 116 -31.60 -3.97 -27.09
C ALA A 116 -30.86 -2.72 -27.60
N ARG A 117 -30.76 -1.70 -26.74
CA ARG A 117 -30.00 -0.48 -27.00
C ARG A 117 -28.97 -0.33 -25.89
N LEU A 118 -27.70 -0.19 -26.26
CA LEU A 118 -26.62 0.12 -25.34
C LEU A 118 -26.36 1.63 -25.37
N GLN A 119 -26.28 2.25 -24.20
CA GLN A 119 -25.84 3.63 -24.00
C GLN A 119 -24.63 3.59 -23.08
N ILE A 120 -23.55 4.27 -23.49
CA ILE A 120 -22.30 4.34 -22.75
C ILE A 120 -22.08 5.81 -22.42
N GLU A 121 -21.90 6.11 -21.14
CA GLU A 121 -21.61 7.44 -20.64
C GLU A 121 -20.21 7.43 -20.03
N GLY A 122 -19.44 8.51 -20.23
CA GLY A 122 -18.07 8.59 -19.71
C GLY A 122 -16.99 7.92 -20.57
N GLU A 123 -17.21 7.74 -21.88
CA GLU A 123 -16.20 7.15 -22.80
C GLU A 123 -14.85 7.89 -22.80
N ARG A 124 -14.84 9.19 -22.50
CA ARG A 124 -13.63 10.04 -22.41
C ARG A 124 -12.93 9.99 -21.05
N LEU A 125 -13.43 9.19 -20.11
CA LEU A 125 -12.81 9.07 -18.80
C LEU A 125 -11.47 8.35 -18.95
N ASP A 126 -10.40 8.99 -18.48
CA ASP A 126 -9.07 8.40 -18.44
C ASP A 126 -8.92 7.46 -17.24
N VAL A 127 -8.61 6.20 -17.51
CA VAL A 127 -8.48 5.13 -16.51
C VAL A 127 -7.16 4.41 -16.70
N ASP A 128 -6.58 3.93 -15.60
CA ASP A 128 -5.36 3.12 -15.65
C ASP A 128 -5.56 1.87 -16.52
N ARG A 129 -4.57 1.58 -17.38
CA ARG A 129 -4.62 0.44 -18.31
C ARG A 129 -4.82 -0.90 -17.61
N ASP A 130 -4.16 -1.15 -16.48
CA ASP A 130 -4.25 -2.44 -15.79
C ASP A 130 -5.63 -2.57 -15.13
N VAL A 131 -6.17 -1.47 -14.60
CA VAL A 131 -7.55 -1.40 -14.14
C VAL A 131 -8.52 -1.71 -15.29
N LEU A 132 -8.39 -1.07 -16.45
CA LEU A 132 -9.22 -1.33 -17.64
C LEU A 132 -9.19 -2.81 -18.04
N LEU A 133 -8.01 -3.43 -18.08
CA LEU A 133 -7.86 -4.85 -18.41
C LEU A 133 -8.49 -5.77 -17.37
N SER A 134 -8.39 -5.42 -16.09
CA SER A 134 -8.97 -6.21 -14.99
C SER A 134 -10.50 -6.17 -14.96
N VAL A 135 -11.11 -5.04 -15.34
CA VAL A 135 -12.57 -4.87 -15.29
C VAL A 135 -13.29 -5.40 -16.53
N ASP A 136 -12.59 -5.53 -17.67
CA ASP A 136 -13.17 -5.98 -18.94
C ASP A 136 -14.01 -7.27 -18.82
N PRO A 137 -13.48 -8.37 -18.25
CA PRO A 137 -14.22 -9.63 -18.19
C PRO A 137 -15.50 -9.51 -17.34
N ALA A 138 -15.44 -8.71 -16.28
CA ALA A 138 -16.58 -8.47 -15.40
C ALA A 138 -17.68 -7.67 -16.11
N LEU A 139 -17.31 -6.61 -16.85
CA LEU A 139 -18.27 -5.82 -17.62
C LEU A 139 -18.92 -6.65 -18.74
N MET A 140 -18.14 -7.45 -19.46
CA MET A 140 -18.68 -8.39 -20.45
C MET A 140 -19.66 -9.38 -19.82
N HIS A 141 -19.35 -9.89 -18.64
CA HIS A 141 -20.24 -10.79 -17.91
C HIS A 141 -21.57 -10.09 -17.54
N LEU A 142 -21.52 -8.84 -17.05
CA LEU A 142 -22.70 -8.06 -16.72
C LEU A 142 -23.57 -7.76 -17.97
N LEU A 143 -22.95 -7.39 -19.10
CA LEU A 143 -23.67 -7.16 -20.37
C LEU A 143 -24.37 -8.43 -20.88
N ARG A 144 -23.74 -9.60 -20.72
CA ARG A 144 -24.36 -10.89 -21.06
C ARG A 144 -25.53 -11.22 -20.13
N ASN A 145 -25.36 -10.98 -18.84
CA ASN A 145 -26.40 -11.24 -17.84
C ASN A 145 -27.63 -10.36 -18.03
N SER A 146 -27.45 -9.07 -18.30
CA SER A 146 -28.56 -8.16 -18.56
C SER A 146 -29.34 -8.58 -19.82
N SER A 147 -28.61 -8.96 -20.89
CA SER A 147 -29.20 -9.44 -22.14
C SER A 147 -29.99 -10.74 -21.95
N THR A 148 -29.48 -11.68 -21.15
CA THR A 148 -30.09 -13.01 -20.95
C THR A 148 -31.25 -12.98 -19.95
N THR A 149 -31.10 -12.30 -18.82
CA THR A 149 -32.11 -12.26 -17.74
C THR A 149 -33.41 -11.60 -18.20
N ALA A 150 -33.31 -10.53 -19.00
CA ALA A 150 -34.48 -9.93 -19.63
C ALA A 150 -35.26 -10.92 -20.53
N SER A 151 -34.64 -12.02 -21.00
CA SER A 151 -35.28 -12.99 -21.92
C SER A 151 -36.16 -13.93 -21.13
N LYS A 152 -35.63 -14.40 -20.00
CA LYS A 152 -36.29 -15.33 -19.11
C LYS A 152 -37.60 -14.72 -18.62
N ARG A 153 -37.59 -13.47 -18.15
CA ARG A 153 -38.81 -12.78 -17.69
C ARG A 153 -39.93 -12.74 -18.74
N ARG A 154 -39.62 -12.44 -20.01
CA ARG A 154 -40.64 -12.34 -21.07
C ARG A 154 -41.28 -13.68 -21.43
N ARG A 155 -40.50 -14.77 -21.48
CA ARG A 155 -41.04 -16.12 -21.72
C ARG A 155 -41.94 -16.60 -20.57
N TYR A 156 -41.53 -16.35 -19.32
CA TYR A 156 -42.33 -16.73 -18.15
C TYR A 156 -43.69 -16.03 -18.13
N VAL A 157 -43.75 -14.73 -18.47
CA VAL A 157 -45.02 -13.99 -18.53
C VAL A 157 -45.93 -14.51 -19.66
N GLN A 158 -45.37 -14.83 -20.84
CA GLN A 158 -46.15 -15.36 -21.96
C GLN A 158 -46.69 -16.79 -21.69
N GLN A 159 -45.89 -17.67 -21.07
CA GLN A 159 -46.33 -19.02 -20.70
C GLN A 159 -47.33 -19.03 -19.54
N ALA A 160 -47.22 -18.11 -18.59
CA ALA A 160 -48.20 -17.96 -17.51
C ALA A 160 -49.54 -17.38 -18.00
N ALA A 161 -49.51 -16.51 -19.03
CA ALA A 161 -50.71 -15.95 -19.64
C ALA A 161 -51.47 -16.97 -20.52
N SER A 162 -50.76 -17.90 -21.20
CA SER A 162 -51.41 -18.94 -21.99
C SER A 162 -52.08 -20.02 -21.14
N ARG A 163 -51.51 -20.38 -19.98
CA ARG A 163 -52.10 -21.37 -19.04
C ARG A 163 -53.33 -20.89 -18.26
N ARG A 164 -53.71 -19.61 -18.37
CA ARG A 164 -54.92 -19.04 -17.74
C ARG A 164 -56.12 -18.95 -18.69
N LYS A 165 -55.93 -19.32 -19.96
CA LYS A 165 -56.98 -19.31 -20.99
C LYS A 165 -57.54 -20.69 -21.33
N ASP A 166 -56.98 -21.74 -20.72
CA ASP A 166 -57.54 -23.09 -20.66
C ASP A 166 -58.22 -23.28 -19.30
#